data_AF-A0A194AHV2-F1
#
_entry.id   AF-A0A194AHV2-F1
#
_cell.length_a   1.000
_cell.length_b   1.000
_cell.length_c   1.000
_cell.angle_alpha   90.00
_cell.angle_beta   90.00
_cell.angle_gamma   90.00
#
_symmetry.space_group_name_H-M   'P 1'
#
loop_
_entity.id
_entity.type
_entity.pdbx_description
1 polymer ?
#
loop_
_entity_poly.entity_id
_entity_poly.type
_entity_poly.pdbx_seq_one_letter_code
_entity_poly.pdbx_strand_id
1 'polypeptide(L)' 'MSKKVGNAVQRNRIKRVVREFFRLHQDRVPSGIDYVVIPKRNVQAFDLAYEQVAKDLGTLIFSQISGRVASSETNGL' A
#
# COMPACT_ATOMS: atom_id res chain seq x y z
N MET A 1 -11.03 30.27 -1.65
CA MET A 1 -9.77 30.01 -2.37
C MET A 1 -9.65 28.53 -2.75
N SER A 2 -9.72 28.22 -4.05
CA SER A 2 -9.33 26.99 -4.78
C SER A 2 -9.23 25.65 -4.00
N LYS A 3 -10.37 25.08 -3.56
CA LYS A 3 -10.40 23.83 -2.76
C LYS A 3 -10.20 22.51 -3.54
N LYS A 4 -10.09 22.55 -4.88
CA LYS A 4 -10.04 21.33 -5.72
C LYS A 4 -8.64 20.96 -6.22
N VAL A 5 -7.77 21.93 -6.53
CA VAL A 5 -6.46 21.65 -7.16
C VAL A 5 -5.44 21.12 -6.15
N GLY A 6 -5.30 21.74 -4.98
CA GLY A 6 -4.33 21.31 -3.96
C GLY A 6 -4.61 19.91 -3.39
N ASN A 7 -5.89 19.52 -3.28
CA ASN A 7 -6.28 18.19 -2.78
C ASN A 7 -6.02 17.08 -3.80
N ALA A 8 -6.13 17.38 -5.10
CA ALA A 8 -5.84 16.41 -6.16
C ALA A 8 -4.35 16.04 -6.20
N VAL A 9 -3.47 17.05 -6.11
CA VAL A 9 -2.01 16.85 -6.09
C VAL A 9 -1.59 16.03 -4.87
N GLN A 10 -2.12 16.35 -3.69
CA GLN A 10 -1.86 15.62 -2.45
C GLN A 10 -2.28 14.14 -2.54
N ARG A 11 -3.51 13.87 -2.99
CA ARG A 11 -3.98 12.48 -3.22
C ARG A 11 -3.15 11.75 -4.26
N ASN A 12 -2.72 12.42 -5.32
CA ASN A 12 -1.89 11.83 -6.36
C ASN A 12 -0.50 11.49 -5.84
N ARG A 13 0.09 12.32 -4.98
CA ARG A 13 1.35 12.01 -4.28
C ARG A 13 1.21 10.75 -3.43
N ILE A 14 0.18 10.67 -2.58
CA ILE A 14 -0.08 9.49 -1.75
C ILE A 14 -0.18 8.23 -2.61
N LYS A 15 -1.01 8.27 -3.66
CA LYS A 15 -1.14 7.14 -4.62
C LYS A 15 0.17 6.80 -5.32
N ARG A 16 1.08 7.77 -5.53
CA ARG A 16 2.38 7.54 -6.19
C ARG A 16 3.33 6.81 -5.25
N VAL A 17 3.44 7.27 -3.99
CA VAL A 17 4.27 6.64 -2.95
C VAL A 17 3.81 5.20 -2.68
N VAL A 18 2.50 4.97 -2.56
CA VAL A 18 1.96 3.62 -2.34
C VAL A 18 2.28 2.71 -3.53
N ARG A 19 2.04 3.15 -4.77
CA ARG A 19 2.38 2.34 -5.97
C ARG A 19 3.86 2.06 -6.10
N GLU A 20 4.71 3.00 -5.68
CA GLU A 20 6.15 2.84 -5.68
C GLU A 20 6.61 1.75 -4.72
N PHE A 21 6.02 1.70 -3.52
CA PHE A 21 6.26 0.60 -2.59
C PHE A 21 5.95 -0.76 -3.22
N PHE A 22 4.77 -0.92 -3.83
CA PHE A 22 4.38 -2.18 -4.49
C PHE A 22 5.28 -2.53 -5.69
N ARG A 23 5.68 -1.53 -6.49
CA ARG A 23 6.60 -1.74 -7.62
C ARG A 23 7.98 -2.23 -7.16
N LEU A 24 8.49 -1.68 -6.06
CA LEU A 24 9.82 -2.05 -5.52
C LEU A 24 9.81 -3.37 -4.74
N HIS A 25 8.66 -3.79 -4.23
CA HIS A 25 8.52 -5.02 -3.43
C HIS A 25 7.74 -6.12 -4.16
N GLN A 26 7.53 -6.00 -5.46
CA GLN A 26 6.75 -6.96 -6.26
C GLN A 26 7.20 -8.42 -6.05
N ASP A 27 8.50 -8.65 -5.87
CA ASP A 27 9.08 -9.98 -5.67
C ASP A 27 8.78 -10.58 -4.29
N ARG A 28 8.46 -9.73 -3.31
CA ARG A 28 8.17 -10.13 -1.92
C ARG A 28 6.69 -10.06 -1.58
N VAL A 29 5.90 -9.36 -2.39
CA VAL A 29 4.45 -9.24 -2.23
C VAL A 29 3.80 -10.50 -2.80
N PRO A 30 2.96 -11.21 -2.03
CA PRO A 30 2.24 -12.38 -2.53
C PRO A 30 1.42 -12.08 -3.78
N SER A 31 1.58 -12.93 -4.79
CA SER A 31 0.71 -12.93 -5.96
C SER A 31 -0.68 -13.47 -5.62
N GLY A 32 -1.71 -13.07 -6.38
CA GLY A 32 -3.09 -13.54 -6.19
C GLY A 32 -3.89 -12.83 -5.08
N ILE A 33 -3.38 -11.71 -4.54
CA ILE A 33 -4.08 -10.89 -3.54
C ILE A 33 -4.36 -9.49 -4.09
N ASP A 34 -5.61 -9.04 -3.98
CA ASP A 34 -6.00 -7.68 -4.29
C ASP A 34 -5.82 -6.75 -3.07
N TYR A 35 -4.90 -5.80 -3.17
CA TYR A 35 -4.61 -4.83 -2.11
C TYR A 35 -5.37 -3.52 -2.30
N VAL A 36 -6.37 -3.26 -1.45
CA VAL A 36 -7.10 -1.97 -1.43
C VAL A 36 -6.55 -1.08 -0.32
N VAL A 37 -5.81 -0.02 -0.69
CA VAL A 37 -5.23 0.94 0.26
C VAL A 37 -6.10 2.20 0.37
N ILE A 38 -6.68 2.42 1.56
CA ILE A 38 -7.48 3.61 1.86
C ILE A 38 -6.68 4.54 2.78
N PRO A 39 -6.19 5.69 2.29
CA PRO A 39 -5.49 6.64 3.13
C PRO A 39 -6.44 7.24 4.18
N LYS A 40 -6.01 7.28 5.44
CA LYS A 40 -6.78 7.92 6.53
C LYS A 40 -6.93 9.42 6.27
N ARG A 41 -8.06 10.00 6.72
CA ARG A 41 -8.41 11.43 6.51
C ARG A 41 -7.36 12.42 7.02
N ASN A 42 -6.55 12.02 8.01
CA ASN A 42 -5.54 12.87 8.65
C ASN A 42 -4.14 12.71 8.05
N VAL A 43 -3.98 11.98 6.95
CA VAL A 43 -2.69 11.83 6.29
C VAL A 43 -2.40 13.10 5.49
N GLN A 44 -1.49 13.92 6.00
CA GLN A 44 -0.97 15.05 5.25
C GLN A 44 -0.02 14.52 4.17
N ALA A 45 -0.35 14.80 2.91
CA ALA A 45 0.40 14.21 1.82
C ALA A 45 1.85 14.67 1.79
N PHE A 46 2.21 15.83 2.34
CA PHE A 46 3.58 16.36 2.36
C PHE A 46 4.46 15.72 3.45
N ASP A 47 3.87 15.40 4.60
CA ASP A 47 4.56 14.71 5.71
C ASP A 47 4.70 13.20 5.47
N LEU A 48 4.06 12.67 4.42
CA LEU A 48 4.14 11.28 4.05
C LEU A 48 5.50 10.96 3.42
N ALA A 49 6.47 10.59 4.26
CA ALA A 49 7.75 10.05 3.85
C ALA A 49 7.59 8.63 3.30
N TYR A 50 8.33 8.31 2.23
CA TYR A 50 8.32 6.98 1.64
C TYR A 50 8.71 5.89 2.65
N GLU A 51 9.73 6.16 3.47
CA GLU A 51 10.22 5.21 4.47
C GLU A 51 9.14 4.81 5.48
N GLN A 52 8.33 5.77 5.93
CA GLN A 52 7.24 5.49 6.86
C GLN A 52 6.18 4.61 6.20
N VAL A 53 5.81 4.91 4.95
CA VAL A 53 4.86 4.08 4.17
C VAL A 53 5.41 2.67 3.95
N ALA A 54 6.70 2.56 3.60
CA ALA A 54 7.33 1.27 3.35
C ALA A 54 7.41 0.43 4.63
N LYS A 55 7.70 1.05 5.78
CA LYS A 55 7.69 0.39 7.08
C LYS A 55 6.30 -0.09 7.47
N ASP A 56 5.28 0.77 7.35
CA ASP A 56 3.91 0.44 7.76
C ASP A 56 3.30 -0.63 6.85
N LEU A 57 3.39 -0.45 5.53
CA LEU A 57 2.88 -1.44 4.56
C LEU A 57 3.68 -2.73 4.62
N GLY A 58 5.01 -2.66 4.71
CA GLY A 58 5.86 -3.82 4.87
C GLY A 58 5.54 -4.61 6.13
N THR A 59 5.33 -3.93 7.26
CA THR A 59 4.90 -4.60 8.50
C THR A 59 3.56 -5.29 8.30
N LEU A 60 2.55 -4.60 7.74
CA LEU A 60 1.21 -5.18 7.59
C LEU A 60 1.20 -6.36 6.61
N ILE A 61 1.84 -6.19 5.45
CA ILE A 61 1.84 -7.19 4.38
C ILE A 61 2.71 -8.37 4.79
N PHE A 62 3.93 -8.14 5.30
CA PHE A 62 4.87 -9.22 5.59
C PHE A 62 4.61 -9.91 6.95
N SER A 63 4.00 -9.22 7.93
CA SER A 63 3.67 -9.85 9.23
C SER A 63 2.46 -10.80 9.14
N GLN A 64 1.49 -10.52 8.28
CA GLN A 64 0.29 -11.35 8.11
C GLN A 64 0.54 -12.60 7.24
N ILE A 65 1.63 -12.61 6.44
CA ILE A 65 1.98 -13.72 5.55
C ILE A 65 2.29 -15.01 6.32
N SER A 66 2.90 -14.92 7.49
CA SER A 66 3.25 -16.11 8.28
C SER A 66 2.04 -16.90 8.79
N GLY A 67 0.83 -16.31 8.82
CA GLY A 67 -0.35 -16.95 9.41
C GLY A 67 -1.47 -17.35 8.42
N ARG A 68 -1.44 -16.88 7.17
CA ARG A 68 -2.59 -17.00 6.24
C ARG A 68 -2.31 -17.70 4.90
N VAL A 69 -1.05 -17.86 4.50
CA VAL A 69 -0.71 -18.48 3.20
C VAL A 69 -0.89 -20.02 3.21
N ALA A 70 -1.15 -20.63 4.37
CA ALA A 70 -1.36 -22.07 4.51
C ALA A 70 -2.73 -22.61 4.03
N SER A 71 -3.58 -21.82 3.36
CA SER A 71 -4.98 -22.24 3.07
C SER A 71 -5.45 -22.13 1.63
N SER A 72 -4.61 -21.75 0.66
CA SER A 72 -5.05 -21.62 -0.75
C SER A 72 -4.35 -22.52 -1.77
N GLU A 73 -3.51 -23.48 -1.35
CA GLU A 73 -2.95 -24.52 -2.24
C GLU A 73 -3.69 -25.86 -2.13
N THR A 74 -5.02 -25.87 -2.30
CA THR A 74 -5.75 -27.11 -2.67
C THR A 74 -6.99 -26.76 -3.49
N ASN A 75 -6.82 -26.56 -4.80
CA ASN A 75 -7.76 -27.05 -5.83
C ASN A 75 -7.23 -26.71 -7.21
N GLY A 76 -6.32 -27.54 -7.69
CA GLY A 76 -6.05 -27.74 -9.10
C GLY A 76 -6.29 -29.22 -9.40
N LEU A 77 -7.50 -29.54 -9.86
CA LEU A 77 -7.79 -30.69 -10.72
C LEU A 77 -8.33 -30.13 -12.04
#